data_AF-A0A1H6FLU1-F1
#
_entry.id   AF-A0A1H6FLU1-F1
#
_cell.length_a   1.000
_cell.length_b   1.000
_cell.length_c   1.000
_cell.angle_alpha   90.00
_cell.angle_beta   90.00
_cell.angle_gamma   90.00
#
_symmetry.space_group_name_H-M   'P 1'
#
loop_
_entity.id
_entity.type
_entity.pdbx_description
1 polymer ?
#
loop_
_entity_poly.entity_id
_entity_poly.type
_entity_poly.pdbx_seq_one_letter_code
_entity_poly.pdbx_strand_id
1 'polypeptide(L)'
;MILPSGKSVEVVYFRGDPHDERYEDRALHVCVGCGSRLVQPVDWEERGPDHWRVLLWCPNCELHREGVFSQAAVEELDAQLEAGAEQIYRDYRRLVRANMAEEAERFAEALHRDLILPEDF
;
A
#
# COMPACT_ATOMS: atom_id res chain seq x y z
N MET A 1 -15.43 -20.21 -0.56
CA MET A 1 -15.59 -20.21 0.92
C MET A 1 -16.87 -19.44 1.24
N ILE A 2 -17.78 -19.98 2.04
CA ILE A 2 -19.05 -19.30 2.36
C ILE A 2 -18.86 -18.55 3.67
N LEU A 3 -19.10 -17.23 3.65
CA LEU A 3 -19.13 -16.42 4.86
C LEU A 3 -20.47 -16.63 5.60
N PRO A 4 -20.50 -16.54 6.94
CA PRO A 4 -21.71 -16.77 7.76
C PRO A 4 -22.89 -15.83 7.47
N SER A 5 -22.72 -14.84 6.57
CA SER A 5 -23.77 -13.94 6.07
C SER A 5 -24.60 -14.52 4.90
N GLY A 6 -24.28 -15.71 4.38
CA GLY A 6 -25.00 -16.31 3.24
C GLY A 6 -24.74 -15.62 1.89
N LYS A 7 -23.80 -14.67 1.82
CA LYS A 7 -23.35 -14.03 0.58
C LYS A 7 -22.23 -14.87 -0.05
N SER A 8 -22.42 -15.30 -1.29
CA SER A 8 -21.39 -15.96 -2.08
C SER A 8 -20.43 -14.91 -2.64
N VAL A 9 -19.17 -14.95 -2.22
CA VAL A 9 -18.08 -14.21 -2.88
C VAL A 9 -17.49 -15.15 -3.93
N GLU A 10 -17.72 -14.84 -5.21
CA GLU A 10 -16.96 -15.46 -6.29
C GLU A 10 -15.57 -14.86 -6.31
N VAL A 11 -14.58 -15.65 -5.89
CA VAL A 11 -13.17 -15.31 -6.10
C VAL A 11 -12.83 -15.75 -7.51
N VAL A 12 -12.86 -14.79 -8.44
CA VAL A 12 -12.47 -15.04 -9.83
C VAL A 12 -10.94 -14.99 -9.93
N TYR A 13 -10.32 -16.16 -10.02
CA TYR A 13 -8.92 -16.27 -10.40
C TYR A 13 -8.81 -16.11 -11.92
N PHE A 14 -8.34 -14.95 -12.38
CA PHE A 14 -7.92 -14.80 -13.77
C PHE A 14 -6.61 -15.57 -13.98
N ARG A 15 -6.68 -16.72 -14.65
CA ARG A 15 -5.50 -17.46 -15.12
C ARG A 15 -5.16 -16.95 -16.52
N GLY A 16 -4.05 -16.22 -16.64
CA GLY A 16 -3.48 -15.82 -17.94
C GLY A 16 -2.98 -17.03 -18.73
N ASP A 17 -2.88 -16.88 -20.05
CA ASP A 17 -2.39 -17.91 -20.98
C ASP A 17 -0.86 -18.05 -20.82
N PRO A 18 -0.28 -19.25 -20.58
CA PRO A 18 1.12 -19.40 -20.15
C PRO A 18 2.18 -19.07 -21.22
N HIS A 19 1.77 -18.59 -22.39
CA HIS A 19 2.61 -18.52 -23.60
C HIS A 19 2.84 -17.09 -24.14
N ASP A 20 2.46 -16.03 -23.42
CA ASP A 20 2.74 -14.65 -23.83
C ASP A 20 3.64 -13.90 -22.82
N GLU A 21 4.88 -14.38 -22.70
CA GLU A 21 5.93 -13.90 -21.79
C GLU A 21 6.27 -12.39 -21.92
N ARG A 22 5.80 -11.71 -22.97
CA ARG A 22 6.15 -10.30 -23.26
C ARG A 22 5.09 -9.28 -22.84
N TYR A 23 3.90 -9.73 -22.44
CA TYR A 23 2.78 -8.87 -22.04
C TYR A 23 2.46 -8.90 -20.53
N GLU A 24 2.93 -9.90 -19.78
CA GLU A 24 2.56 -10.08 -18.37
C GLU A 24 3.27 -9.12 -17.39
N ASP A 25 4.48 -8.66 -17.73
CA ASP A 25 5.34 -7.79 -16.90
C ASP A 25 4.95 -6.31 -16.87
N ARG A 26 3.89 -5.91 -17.57
CA ARG A 26 3.55 -4.48 -17.65
C ARG A 26 2.88 -3.99 -16.37
N ALA A 27 3.55 -3.03 -15.73
CA ALA A 27 3.05 -2.12 -14.70
C ALA A 27 2.20 -2.81 -13.63
N LEU A 28 2.80 -3.73 -12.88
CA LEU A 28 2.13 -4.51 -11.83
C LEU A 28 1.45 -3.63 -10.77
N HIS A 29 1.95 -2.41 -10.58
CA HIS A 29 1.37 -1.40 -9.69
C HIS A 29 0.03 -0.83 -10.20
N VAL A 30 -0.38 -1.10 -11.45
CA VAL A 30 -1.62 -0.62 -12.07
C VAL A 30 -2.64 -1.75 -12.17
N CYS A 31 -3.83 -1.52 -11.60
CA CYS A 31 -4.92 -2.47 -11.63
C CYS A 31 -5.51 -2.58 -13.03
N VAL A 32 -5.59 -3.81 -13.55
CA VAL A 32 -6.21 -4.10 -14.86
C VAL A 32 -7.74 -3.92 -14.86
N GLY A 33 -8.39 -3.94 -13.69
CA GLY A 33 -9.84 -3.77 -13.57
C GLY A 33 -10.28 -2.30 -13.52
N CYS A 34 -9.62 -1.48 -12.69
CA CYS A 34 -10.04 -0.09 -12.45
C CYS A 34 -8.98 0.97 -12.78
N GLY A 35 -7.78 0.58 -13.22
CA GLY A 35 -6.68 1.50 -13.53
C GLY A 35 -6.02 2.16 -12.32
N SER A 36 -6.46 1.84 -11.09
CA SER A 36 -5.86 2.36 -9.87
C SER A 36 -4.39 1.95 -9.75
N ARG A 37 -3.56 2.85 -9.22
CA ARG A 37 -2.12 2.62 -8.95
C ARG A 37 -1.82 2.07 -7.54
N LEU A 38 -2.87 1.67 -6.82
CA LEU A 38 -2.78 1.24 -5.43
C LEU A 38 -2.68 -0.29 -5.29
N VAL A 39 -2.30 -1.01 -6.35
CA VAL A 39 -2.19 -2.47 -6.30
C VAL A 39 -1.16 -2.85 -5.23
N GLN A 40 -1.56 -3.75 -4.33
CA GLN A 40 -0.73 -4.28 -3.26
C GLN A 40 -0.43 -5.75 -3.53
N PRO A 41 0.81 -6.19 -3.35
CA PRO A 41 1.13 -7.60 -3.35
C PRO A 41 0.75 -8.21 -1.99
N VAL A 42 0.15 -9.39 -2.05
CA VAL A 42 -0.34 -10.16 -0.90
C VAL A 42 0.58 -11.33 -0.60
N ASP A 43 1.15 -11.94 -1.64
CA ASP A 43 2.06 -13.08 -1.54
C ASP A 43 3.08 -13.09 -2.69
N TRP A 44 4.26 -13.64 -2.44
CA TRP A 44 5.40 -13.68 -3.36
C TRP A 44 6.18 -14.97 -3.14
N GLU A 45 6.47 -15.69 -4.21
CA GLU A 45 7.19 -16.96 -4.18
C GLU A 45 8.20 -16.99 -5.34
N GLU A 46 9.47 -17.24 -5.05
CA GLU A 46 10.51 -17.40 -6.08
C GLU A 46 10.26 -18.67 -6.91
N ARG A 47 10.26 -18.55 -8.25
CA ARG A 47 9.97 -19.67 -9.18
C ARG A 47 11.13 -20.02 -10.10
N GLY A 48 12.30 -19.44 -9.85
CA GLY A 48 13.52 -19.63 -10.62
C GLY A 48 14.43 -18.42 -10.48
N PRO A 49 15.59 -18.41 -11.17
CA PRO A 49 16.61 -17.38 -10.97
C PRO A 49 16.13 -15.94 -11.18
N ASP A 50 15.20 -15.74 -12.12
CA ASP A 50 14.75 -14.41 -12.55
C ASP A 50 13.22 -14.27 -12.59
N HIS A 51 12.47 -15.15 -11.89
CA HIS A 51 11.02 -15.19 -11.97
C HIS A 51 10.36 -15.39 -10.60
N TRP A 52 9.27 -14.66 -10.38
CA TRP A 52 8.49 -14.68 -9.14
C TRP A 52 7.02 -14.93 -9.44
N ARG A 53 6.41 -15.86 -8.71
CA ARG A 53 4.96 -15.90 -8.60
C ARG A 53 4.55 -14.81 -7.62
N VAL A 54 3.64 -13.92 -8.03
CA VAL A 54 3.12 -12.85 -7.17
C VAL A 54 1.60 -12.87 -7.20
N LEU A 55 0.98 -12.80 -6.02
CA LEU A 55 -0.44 -12.55 -5.85
C LEU A 55 -0.65 -11.06 -5.57
N LEU A 56 -1.34 -10.38 -6.45
CA LEU A 56 -1.67 -8.96 -6.38
C LEU A 56 -3.13 -8.76 -5.99
N TRP A 57 -3.41 -7.69 -5.26
CA TRP A 57 -4.74 -7.26 -4.85
C TRP A 57 -4.92 -5.76 -5.06
N CYS A 58 -6.05 -5.36 -5.64
CA CYS A 58 -6.42 -3.96 -5.74
C CYS A 58 -7.37 -3.56 -4.60
N PRO A 59 -6.99 -2.62 -3.72
CA PRO A 59 -7.86 -2.17 -2.63
C PRO A 59 -9.05 -1.32 -3.12
N ASN A 60 -9.02 -0.83 -4.37
CA ASN A 60 -10.06 0.04 -4.90
C ASN A 60 -11.24 -0.74 -5.53
N CYS A 61 -10.97 -1.88 -6.16
CA CYS A 61 -12.01 -2.69 -6.83
C CYS A 61 -12.00 -4.16 -6.39
N GLU A 62 -11.18 -4.49 -5.39
CA GLU A 62 -11.06 -5.82 -4.78
C GLU A 62 -10.57 -6.94 -5.72
N LEU A 63 -10.17 -6.60 -6.95
CA LEU A 63 -9.63 -7.55 -7.91
C LEU A 63 -8.34 -8.19 -7.37
N HIS A 64 -8.27 -9.52 -7.45
CA HIS A 64 -7.04 -10.27 -7.22
C HIS A 64 -6.49 -10.78 -8.56
N ARG A 65 -5.17 -10.69 -8.74
CA ARG A 65 -4.45 -11.18 -9.93
C ARG A 65 -3.22 -11.94 -9.48
N GLU A 66 -3.10 -13.19 -9.92
CA GLU A 66 -1.90 -13.98 -9.73
C GLU A 66 -1.18 -14.17 -11.07
N GLY A 67 0.14 -14.17 -11.05
CA GLY A 67 0.97 -14.43 -12.23
C GLY A 67 2.40 -14.76 -11.86
N VAL A 68 3.17 -15.21 -12.85
CA VAL A 68 4.63 -15.31 -12.75
C VAL A 68 5.21 -14.14 -13.52
N PHE A 69 6.05 -13.35 -12.88
CA PHE A 69 6.61 -12.10 -13.40
C PHE A 69 8.12 -12.14 -13.34
N SER A 70 8.78 -11.37 -14.21
CA SER A 70 10.22 -11.25 -14.16
C SER A 70 10.70 -10.51 -12.92
N GLN A 71 11.95 -10.77 -12.52
CA GLN A 71 12.66 -10.00 -11.50
C GLN A 71 12.52 -8.48 -11.72
N ALA A 72 12.70 -8.00 -12.95
CA ALA A 72 12.65 -6.57 -13.27
C ALA A 72 11.25 -5.96 -13.04
N ALA A 73 10.18 -6.71 -13.35
CA ALA A 73 8.81 -6.25 -13.11
C ALA A 73 8.47 -6.18 -11.62
N VAL A 74 9.01 -7.13 -10.84
CA VAL A 74 8.87 -7.22 -9.38
C VAL A 74 9.64 -6.10 -8.69
N GLU A 75 10.85 -5.79 -9.15
CA GLU A 75 11.67 -4.67 -8.68
C GLU A 75 10.99 -3.31 -8.95
N GLU A 76 10.39 -3.13 -10.13
CA GLU A 76 9.62 -1.92 -10.43
C GLU A 76 8.39 -1.81 -9.52
N LEU A 77 7.69 -2.92 -9.23
CA LEU A 77 6.59 -2.91 -8.27
C LEU A 77 7.08 -2.47 -6.88
N ASP A 78 8.18 -3.02 -6.39
CA ASP A 78 8.76 -2.67 -5.09
C ASP A 78 9.13 -1.19 -4.99
N ALA A 79 9.77 -0.64 -6.04
CA ALA A 79 10.11 0.78 -6.11
C ALA A 79 8.86 1.68 -6.02
N GLN A 80 7.74 1.29 -6.64
CA GLN A 80 6.48 2.04 -6.54
C GLN A 80 5.86 1.94 -5.14
N LEU A 81 5.98 0.79 -4.47
CA LEU A 81 5.49 0.61 -3.10
C LEU A 81 6.28 1.46 -2.11
N GLU A 82 7.60 1.49 -2.23
CA GLU A 82 8.47 2.34 -1.41
C GLU A 82 8.16 3.83 -1.61
N ALA A 83 8.01 4.26 -2.87
CA ALA A 83 7.61 5.63 -3.18
C ALA A 83 6.25 6.01 -2.56
N GLY A 84 5.29 5.08 -2.58
CA GLY A 84 3.99 5.26 -1.93
C GLY A 84 4.10 5.38 -0.40
N ALA A 85 4.90 4.51 0.23
CA ALA A 85 5.13 4.54 1.68
C ALA A 85 5.83 5.84 2.13
N GLU A 86 6.83 6.30 1.38
CA GLU A 86 7.52 7.57 1.61
C GLU A 86 6.54 8.76 1.56
N GLN A 87 5.61 8.76 0.59
CA GLN A 87 4.58 9.80 0.49
C GLN A 87 3.65 9.81 1.72
N ILE A 88 3.18 8.62 2.14
CA ILE A 88 2.34 8.47 3.35
C ILE A 88 3.09 9.00 4.58
N TYR A 89 4.37 8.65 4.75
CA TYR A 89 5.16 9.08 5.89
C TYR A 89 5.35 10.60 5.91
N ARG A 90 5.62 11.21 4.75
CA ARG A 90 5.74 12.67 4.61
C ARG A 90 4.45 13.38 5.01
N ASP A 91 3.31 12.91 4.52
CA ASP A 91 2.01 13.49 4.82
C ASP A 91 1.65 13.31 6.31
N TYR A 92 1.90 12.13 6.87
CA TYR A 92 1.75 11.87 8.30
C TYR A 92 2.58 12.85 9.14
N ARG A 93 3.87 13.04 8.81
CA ARG A 93 4.74 13.98 9.53
C ARG A 93 4.26 15.42 9.43
N ARG A 94 3.70 15.81 8.30
CA ARG A 94 3.10 17.14 8.12
C ARG A 94 1.89 17.32 9.03
N LEU A 95 1.00 16.34 9.10
CA LEU A 95 -0.18 16.37 9.97
C LEU A 95 0.19 16.40 11.45
N VAL A 96 1.15 15.58 11.88
CA VAL A 96 1.65 15.60 13.26
C VAL A 96 2.18 16.98 13.62
N ARG A 97 2.99 17.61 12.77
CA ARG A 97 3.50 18.96 13.02
C ARG A 97 2.38 19.99 13.12
N ALA A 98 1.39 19.93 12.23
CA ALA A 98 0.24 20.84 12.25
C ALA A 98 -0.59 20.67 13.54
N ASN A 99 -0.86 19.43 13.94
CA ASN A 99 -1.64 19.15 15.15
C ASN A 99 -0.91 19.58 16.42
N MET A 100 0.41 19.39 16.49
CA MET A 100 1.20 19.75 17.67
C MET A 100 1.49 21.24 17.78
N ALA A 101 1.34 22.02 16.70
CA ALA A 101 1.60 23.46 16.72
C ALA A 101 0.63 24.21 17.63
N GLU A 102 -0.67 23.92 17.54
CA GLU A 102 -1.69 24.57 18.38
C GLU A 102 -1.48 24.26 19.88
N GLU A 103 -1.12 23.01 20.19
CA GLU A 103 -0.85 22.60 21.55
C GLU A 103 0.42 23.28 22.10
N ALA A 104 1.49 23.34 21.30
CA ALA A 104 2.72 24.05 21.67
C ALA A 104 2.50 25.55 21.90
N GLU A 105 1.68 26.22 21.09
CA GLU A 105 1.33 27.64 21.27
C GLU A 105 0.54 27.85 22.57
N ARG A 106 -0.42 26.98 22.89
CA ARG A 106 -1.18 27.07 24.15
C ARG A 106 -0.30 26.82 25.37
N PHE A 107 0.61 25.84 25.31
CA PHE A 107 1.60 25.61 26.36
C PHE A 107 2.53 26.81 26.54
N ALA A 108 3.00 27.43 25.45
CA ALA A 108 3.85 28.61 25.51
C ALA A 108 3.13 29.81 26.14
N GLU A 109 1.85 30.04 25.81
CA GLU A 109 1.06 31.11 26.45
C GLU A 109 0.86 30.83 27.94
N ALA A 110 0.55 29.58 28.31
CA ALA A 110 0.34 29.19 29.70
C ALA A 110 1.63 29.36 30.53
N LEU A 111 2.79 28.98 29.99
CA LEU A 111 4.10 29.25 30.61
C LEU A 111 4.37 30.76 30.74
N HIS A 112 4.10 31.56 29.70
CA HIS A 112 4.33 33.00 29.74
C HIS A 112 3.45 33.72 30.77
N ARG A 113 2.30 33.13 31.09
CA ARG A 113 1.33 33.66 32.06
C ARG A 113 1.44 33.02 33.44
N ASP A 114 2.51 32.24 33.70
CA ASP A 114 2.74 31.49 34.94
C ASP A 114 1.55 30.59 35.34
N LEU A 115 0.83 30.05 34.36
CA LEU A 115 -0.28 29.12 34.56
C LEU A 115 0.17 27.66 34.62
N ILE A 116 1.45 27.40 34.35
CA ILE A 116 2.13 26.11 34.48
C ILE A 116 3.39 26.35 35.30
N LEU A 117 3.51 25.66 36.43
CA LEU A 117 4.61 25.78 37.39
C LEU A 117 5.51 24.54 37.33
N PRO A 118 6.72 24.60 37.91
CA PRO A 118 7.61 23.44 38.00
C PRO A 118 6.96 22.23 38.70
N GLU A 119 5.93 22.45 39.53
CA GLU A 119 5.20 21.39 40.23
C GLU A 119 4.26 20.57 39.31
N ASP A 120 3.99 21.04 38.09
CA ASP A 120 3.06 20.41 37.15
C ASP A 120 3.70 19.35 36.22
N PHE A 121 4.99 19.05 36.37
CA PHE A 121 5.77 18.07 35.59
C PHE A 121 6.27 16.91 36.45
#